data_AF-A0A8S2WK73-F1
#
_entry.id   AF-A0A8S2WK73-F1
#
_cell.length_a   1.000
_cell.length_b   1.000
_cell.length_c   1.000
_cell.angle_alpha   90.00
_cell.angle_beta   90.00
_cell.angle_gamma   90.00
#
_symmetry.space_group_name_H-M   'P 1'
#
loop_
_entity.id
_entity.type
_entity.pdbx_description
1 polymer ?
#
loop_
_entity_poly.entity_id
_entity_poly.type
_entity_poly.pdbx_seq_one_letter_code
_entity_poly.pdbx_strand_id
1 'polypeptide(L)'
;TYNYFNDFYSYCLDTFQWSQLKPNGQVPCPRSAAPLVTLIPQSSDQPTTMFIIGGYSKEKKENKDKGQVHQDVFQIQQQQGKMRIGVSIF
;
A
#
# COMPACT_ATOMS: atom_id res chain seq x y z
N THR A 1 -4.43 -21.22 7.70
CA THR A 1 -4.16 -20.70 6.33
C THR A 1 -3.60 -19.30 6.50
N TYR A 2 -2.57 -18.92 5.75
CA TYR A 2 -2.03 -17.57 5.84
C TYR A 2 -2.81 -16.66 4.90
N ASN A 3 -3.52 -15.68 5.46
CA ASN A 3 -4.31 -14.75 4.69
C ASN A 3 -3.61 -13.39 4.74
N TYR A 4 -3.02 -13.01 3.62
CA TYR A 4 -2.47 -11.68 3.41
C TYR A 4 -3.39 -10.93 2.47
N PHE A 5 -3.49 -9.62 2.65
CA PHE A 5 -4.29 -8.75 1.80
C PHE A 5 -3.43 -7.61 1.26
N ASN A 6 -3.90 -6.99 0.19
CA ASN A 6 -3.36 -5.76 -0.40
C ASN A 6 -4.48 -4.75 -0.66
N ASP A 7 -5.59 -4.89 0.06
CA ASP A 7 -6.68 -3.96 0.03
C ASP A 7 -6.28 -2.65 0.72
N PHE A 8 -6.82 -1.55 0.20
CA PHE A 8 -6.51 -0.22 0.69
C PHE A 8 -7.81 0.51 1.00
N TYR A 9 -7.91 1.06 2.19
CA TYR A 9 -9.12 1.72 2.67
C TYR A 9 -8.79 3.07 3.27
N SER A 10 -9.73 4.00 3.11
CA SER A 10 -9.76 5.27 3.83
C SER A 10 -10.95 5.31 4.76
N TYR A 11 -10.75 5.88 5.93
CA TYR A 11 -11.82 6.20 6.86
C TYR A 11 -12.03 7.72 6.90
N CYS A 12 -13.27 8.16 6.67
CA CYS A 12 -13.64 9.57 6.75
C CYS A 12 -14.19 9.89 8.14
N LEU A 13 -13.57 10.84 8.84
CA LEU A 13 -13.97 11.23 10.20
C LEU A 13 -15.26 12.07 10.24
N ASP A 14 -15.60 12.77 9.15
CA ASP A 14 -16.83 13.58 9.09
C ASP A 14 -18.08 12.73 8.88
N THR A 15 -17.96 11.66 8.10
CA THR A 15 -19.08 10.77 7.74
C THR A 15 -19.08 9.46 8.52
N PHE A 16 -17.99 9.14 9.21
CA PHE A 16 -17.75 7.86 9.90
C PHE A 16 -17.90 6.64 8.97
N GLN A 17 -17.49 6.80 7.70
CA GLN A 17 -17.61 5.75 6.68
C GLN A 17 -16.25 5.28 6.18
N TRP A 18 -16.18 3.97 5.92
CA TRP A 18 -15.08 3.33 5.22
C TRP A 18 -15.33 3.36 3.71
N SER A 19 -14.32 3.75 2.95
CA SER A 19 -14.31 3.65 1.48
C SER A 19 -13.14 2.80 1.04
N GLN A 20 -13.40 1.80 0.19
CA GLN A 20 -12.33 1.06 -0.46
C GLN A 20 -11.68 1.92 -1.53
N LEU A 21 -10.37 2.11 -1.43
CA LEU A 21 -9.56 2.81 -2.40
C LEU A 21 -9.01 1.82 -3.43
N LYS A 22 -9.20 2.12 -4.71
CA LYS A 22 -8.68 1.33 -5.83
C LYS A 22 -7.66 2.16 -6.60
N PRO A 23 -6.37 2.13 -6.22
CA PRO A 23 -5.36 2.89 -6.91
C PRO A 23 -5.13 2.32 -8.32
N ASN A 24 -4.85 3.20 -9.28
CA ASN A 24 -4.45 2.79 -10.62
C ASN A 24 -2.94 2.53 -10.67
N GLY A 25 -2.53 1.42 -11.29
CA GLY A 25 -1.13 1.06 -11.50
C GLY A 25 -0.75 -0.28 -10.85
N GLN A 26 0.54 -0.49 -10.65
CA GLN A 26 1.07 -1.73 -10.09
C GLN A 26 1.00 -1.69 -8.57
N VAL A 27 0.17 -2.54 -7.99
CA VAL A 27 0.01 -2.70 -6.54
C VAL A 27 0.99 -3.72 -5.96
N PRO A 28 1.37 -3.60 -4.68
CA PRO A 28 2.08 -4.66 -3.99
C PRO A 28 1.27 -5.95 -3.98
N CYS A 29 1.97 -7.08 -4.02
CA CYS A 29 1.35 -8.36 -3.68
C CYS A 29 0.88 -8.33 -2.21
N PRO A 30 -0.12 -9.16 -1.83
CA PRO A 30 -0.57 -9.26 -0.45
C PRO A 30 0.57 -9.51 0.54
N ARG A 31 0.66 -8.68 1.59
CA ARG A 31 1.76 -8.69 2.56
C ARG A 31 1.38 -8.04 3.89
N SER A 32 2.19 -8.28 4.92
CA SER A 32 2.07 -7.62 6.23
C SER A 32 3.40 -7.02 6.67
N ALA A 33 3.39 -6.28 7.78
CA ALA A 33 4.60 -5.72 8.40
C ALA A 33 5.45 -4.86 7.45
N ALA A 34 4.84 -4.27 6.42
CA ALA A 34 5.47 -3.28 5.57
C ALA A 34 5.31 -1.90 6.22
N PRO A 35 6.39 -1.18 6.52
CA PRO A 35 6.30 0.21 6.95
C PRO A 35 5.55 1.06 5.91
N LEU A 36 4.65 1.91 6.41
CA LEU A 36 3.98 2.95 5.65
C LEU A 36 4.55 4.31 6.09
N VAL A 37 5.12 5.06 5.17
CA VAL A 37 5.70 6.39 5.44
C VAL A 37 4.91 7.43 4.66
N THR A 38 4.35 8.42 5.35
CA THR A 38 3.59 9.52 4.73
C THR A 38 4.43 10.79 4.72
N LEU A 39 4.60 11.37 3.53
CA LEU A 39 5.15 12.71 3.35
C LEU A 39 3.98 13.70 3.24
N ILE A 40 3.89 14.58 4.23
CA ILE A 40 2.92 15.66 4.26
C ILE A 40 3.50 16.84 3.47
N PRO A 41 2.82 17.30 2.41
CA PRO A 41 3.28 18.41 1.60
C PRO A 41 3.25 19.73 2.38
N GLN A 42 4.20 20.63 2.11
CA GLN A 42 4.24 21.95 2.75
C GLN A 42 3.20 22.94 2.19
N SER A 43 2.75 22.72 0.95
CA SER A 43 1.72 23.52 0.28
C SER A 43 0.56 22.62 -0.14
N SER A 44 -0.66 23.16 -0.14
CA SER A 44 -1.88 22.50 -0.61
C SER A 44 -1.82 22.06 -2.07
N ASP A 45 -0.92 22.65 -2.85
CA ASP A 45 -0.82 22.40 -4.29
C ASP A 45 0.02 21.14 -4.59
N GLN A 46 0.72 20.61 -3.60
CA GLN A 46 1.51 19.39 -3.74
C GLN A 46 0.74 18.18 -3.21
N PRO A 47 0.82 17.02 -3.88
CA PRO A 47 0.08 15.84 -3.46
C PRO A 47 0.70 15.21 -2.21
N THR A 48 -0.15 14.77 -1.28
CA THR A 48 0.28 13.84 -0.24
C THR A 48 0.83 12.57 -0.88
N THR A 49 2.04 12.19 -0.46
CA THR A 49 2.73 11.01 -0.97
C THR A 49 2.93 10.02 0.16
N MET A 50 2.60 8.76 -0.08
CA MET A 50 2.86 7.66 0.86
C MET A 50 3.79 6.63 0.21
N PHE A 51 4.61 5.99 1.02
CA PHE A 51 5.49 4.90 0.60
C PHE A 51 5.19 3.64 1.40
N ILE A 52 5.05 2.51 0.70
CA ILE A 52 5.02 1.16 1.28
C ILE A 52 6.37 0.53 1.00
N ILE A 53 7.09 0.15 2.05
CA ILE A 53 8.47 -0.35 1.92
C ILE A 53 8.51 -1.82 2.34
N GLY A 54 8.91 -2.70 1.44
CA GLY A 54 9.14 -4.11 1.71
C GLY A 54 7.93 -4.84 2.32
N GLY A 55 8.19 -5.55 3.43
CA GLY A 55 7.20 -6.34 4.17
C GLY A 55 7.45 -7.85 4.08
N TYR A 56 6.47 -8.63 4.53
CA TYR A 56 6.56 -10.09 4.57
C TYR A 56 5.26 -10.74 4.11
N SER A 57 5.37 -11.85 3.39
CA SER A 57 4.25 -12.75 3.13
C SER A 57 4.67 -14.20 3.36
N LYS A 58 3.69 -15.08 3.53
CA LYS A 58 3.89 -16.51 3.72
C LYS A 58 2.84 -17.29 2.93
N GLU A 59 3.30 -18.29 2.20
CA GLU A 59 2.45 -19.17 1.43
C GLU A 59 2.70 -20.61 1.83
N LYS A 60 1.64 -21.42 1.80
CA LYS A 60 1.72 -22.86 2.00
C LYS A 60 1.80 -23.53 0.63
N LYS A 61 2.95 -24.09 0.27
CA LYS A 61 3.18 -24.76 -1.01
C LYS A 61 3.66 -26.19 -0.76
N GLU A 62 2.91 -27.18 -1.26
CA GLU A 62 3.28 -28.61 -1.19
C GLU A 62 3.68 -29.09 0.22
N ASN A 63 2.83 -28.82 1.22
CA ASN A 63 3.07 -29.13 2.65
C ASN A 63 4.29 -28.46 3.29
N LYS A 64 4.96 -27.54 2.58
CA LYS A 64 6.01 -26.69 3.13
C LYS A 64 5.53 -25.25 3.24
N ASP A 65 5.99 -24.63 4.31
CA ASP A 65 5.79 -23.22 4.56
C ASP A 65 6.92 -22.43 3.90
N LYS A 66 6.57 -21.50 2.99
CA LYS A 66 7.54 -20.61 2.36
C LYS A 66 7.25 -19.17 2.75
N GLY A 67 8.15 -18.58 3.53
CA GLY A 67 8.15 -17.14 3.80
C GLY A 67 8.85 -16.39 2.67
N GLN A 68 8.39 -15.17 2.40
CA GLN A 68 9.01 -14.23 1.47
C GLN A 68 9.16 -12.88 2.17
N VAL A 69 10.40 -12.38 2.20
CA VAL A 69 10.70 -11.00 2.57
C VAL A 69 10.70 -10.17 1.28
N HIS A 70 9.98 -9.06 1.30
CA HIS A 70 9.88 -8.13 0.20
C HIS A 70 10.82 -6.95 0.41
N GLN A 71 11.45 -6.47 -0.65
CA GLN A 71 12.42 -5.36 -0.63
C GLN A 71 12.07 -4.24 -1.63
N ASP A 72 10.95 -4.40 -2.34
CA ASP A 72 10.38 -3.41 -3.25
C ASP A 72 9.78 -2.22 -2.48
N VAL A 73 9.70 -1.08 -3.17
CA VAL A 73 9.07 0.13 -2.65
C VAL A 73 7.94 0.55 -3.58
N PHE A 74 6.78 0.84 -3.01
CA PHE A 74 5.65 1.40 -3.74
C PHE A 74 5.39 2.82 -3.28
N GLN A 75 5.19 3.71 -4.23
CA GLN A 75 4.76 5.08 -3.99
C GLN A 75 3.28 5.20 -4.32
N ILE A 76 2.54 5.86 -3.44
CA ILE A 76 1.12 6.16 -3.58
C ILE A 76 0.96 7.68 -3.56
N GLN A 77 0.27 8.23 -4.55
CA GLN A 77 -0.05 9.66 -4.63
C GLN A 77 -1.52 9.91 -4.94
N GLN A 78 -2.08 10.93 -4.30
CA GLN A 78 -3.38 11.46 -4.66
C GLN A 78 -3.21 12.61 -5.67
N GLN A 79 -3.65 12.42 -6.91
CA GLN A 79 -3.62 13.45 -7.95
C GLN A 79 -5.05 13.73 -8.43
N GLN A 80 -5.52 14.97 -8.27
CA GLN A 80 -6.82 15.43 -8.79
C GLN A 80 -8.00 14.50 -8.43
N GLY A 81 -8.06 14.03 -7.17
CA GLY A 81 -9.10 13.11 -6.70
C GLY A 81 -8.91 11.64 -7.13
N LYS A 82 -7.86 11.30 -7.89
CA LYS A 82 -7.52 9.92 -8.25
C LYS A 82 -6.27 9.45 -7.50
N MET A 83 -6.32 8.24 -6.96
CA MET A 83 -5.17 7.58 -6.36
C MET A 83 -4.35 6.84 -7.43
N ARG A 84 -3.04 7.06 -7.43
CA ARG A 84 -2.07 6.35 -8.27
C ARG A 84 -1.09 5.59 -7.40
N ILE A 85 -0.73 4.38 -7.84
CA ILE A 85 0.31 3.57 -7.21
C ILE A 85 1.30 3.10 -8.27
N GLY A 86 2.58 3.14 -7.92
CA GLY A 86 3.64 2.65 -8.79
C GLY A 86 4.83 2.15 -7.98
N VAL A 87 5.65 1.32 -8.62
CA VAL A 87 6.94 0.94 -8.06
C VAL A 87 7.84 2.16 -8.07
N SER A 88 8.38 2.51 -6.91
CA SER A 88 9.36 3.59 -6.78
C SER A 88 10.74 3.02 -7.08
N ILE A 89 11.41 3.58 -8.08
CA ILE A 89 12.82 3.32 -8.34
C ILE A 89 13.56 4.49 -7.70
N PHE A 90 14.25 4.25 -6.60
CA PHE A 90 15.24 5.21 -6.09
C PHE A 90 16.54 5.06 -6.87
#